data_AF-A0A412KK28-F1
#
_entry.id   AF-A0A412KK28-F1
#
_cell.length_a   1.000
_cell.length_b   1.000
_cell.length_c   1.000
_cell.angle_alpha   90.00
_cell.angle_beta   90.00
_cell.angle_gamma   90.00
#
_symmetry.space_group_name_H-M   'P 1'
#
loop_
_entity.id
_entity.type
_entity.pdbx_description
1 polymer ?
#
loop_
_entity_poly.entity_id
_entity_poly.type
_entity_poly.pdbx_seq_one_letter_code
_entity_poly.pdbx_strand_id
1 'polypeptide(L)'
;MVVYIKWEMNEEKMDYRNYIEIRKISLLYYQYCFVDTGEYLADGIFYQNRITVRYGAEFVREGTRYRFIFCKIRKKDRSIFFKSMEELKKKMLLTRSW
;
A
#
# COMPACT_ATOMS: atom_id res chain seq x y z
N MET A 1 -5.57 -33.47 1.76
CA MET A 1 -4.71 -32.97 0.67
C MET A 1 -4.38 -31.51 0.95
N VAL A 2 -3.44 -31.29 1.86
CA VAL A 2 -2.95 -29.95 2.21
C VAL A 2 -1.79 -29.72 1.27
N VAL A 3 -1.96 -28.83 0.29
CA VAL A 3 -0.86 -28.44 -0.57
C VAL A 3 0.08 -27.64 0.31
N TYR A 4 1.12 -28.31 0.80
CA TYR A 4 2.36 -27.69 1.21
C TYR A 4 2.90 -27.00 -0.03
N ILE A 5 2.48 -25.75 -0.23
CA ILE A 5 3.07 -24.87 -1.23
C ILE A 5 4.48 -24.66 -0.74
N LYS A 6 5.35 -25.46 -1.33
CA LYS A 6 6.78 -25.53 -1.18
C LYS A 6 7.32 -24.13 -0.92
N TRP A 7 7.85 -23.96 0.29
CA TRP A 7 8.74 -22.89 0.69
C TRP A 7 9.99 -22.97 -0.18
N GLU A 8 9.90 -22.54 -1.44
CA GLU A 8 11.06 -22.07 -2.19
C GLU A 8 11.43 -20.71 -1.61
N MET A 9 12.15 -20.77 -0.48
CA MET A 9 12.94 -19.68 0.07
C MET A 9 14.00 -19.31 -0.97
N ASN A 10 13.66 -18.39 -1.87
CA ASN A 10 14.67 -17.49 -2.38
C ASN A 10 14.83 -16.42 -1.31
N GLU A 11 15.98 -16.40 -0.63
CA GLU A 11 16.39 -15.40 0.37
C GLU A 11 16.62 -13.99 -0.24
N GLU A 12 15.96 -13.67 -1.35
CA GLU A 12 15.89 -12.31 -1.85
C GLU A 12 14.86 -11.55 -1.02
N LYS A 13 15.34 -10.85 0.03
CA LYS A 13 14.67 -9.79 0.79
C LYS A 13 13.13 -9.86 0.71
N MET A 14 12.49 -10.47 1.71
CA MET A 14 11.05 -10.38 1.87
C MET A 14 10.66 -8.90 2.05
N ASP A 15 10.40 -8.23 0.93
CA ASP A 15 10.01 -6.84 0.87
C ASP A 15 8.58 -6.76 1.41
N TYR A 16 8.47 -6.56 2.72
CA TYR A 16 7.19 -6.32 3.38
C TYR A 16 6.59 -5.03 2.81
N ARG A 17 5.78 -5.18 1.76
CA ARG A 17 5.10 -4.07 1.08
C ARG A 17 3.83 -3.74 1.83
N ASN A 18 3.61 -2.46 2.10
CA ASN A 18 2.36 -1.97 2.71
C ASN A 18 1.22 -1.82 1.68
N TYR A 19 1.37 -2.40 0.49
CA TYR A 19 0.40 -2.35 -0.59
C TYR A 19 0.32 -3.67 -1.37
N ILE A 20 -0.84 -3.93 -1.95
CA ILE A 20 -1.15 -5.05 -2.83
C ILE A 20 -1.68 -4.49 -4.16
N GLU A 21 -1.17 -4.98 -5.28
CA GLU A 21 -1.71 -4.66 -6.60
C GLU A 21 -2.95 -5.51 -6.89
N ILE A 22 -4.07 -4.85 -7.19
CA ILE A 22 -5.29 -5.53 -7.61
C ILE A 22 -5.25 -5.62 -9.12
N ARG A 23 -5.03 -6.83 -9.63
CA ARG A 23 -4.95 -7.08 -11.08
C ARG A 23 -6.33 -6.91 -11.73
N LYS A 24 -6.66 -5.68 -12.09
CA LYS A 24 -7.80 -5.33 -12.94
C LYS A 24 -7.29 -4.61 -14.19
N ILE A 25 -7.67 -5.11 -15.35
CA ILE A 25 -7.26 -4.51 -16.63
C ILE A 25 -7.85 -3.09 -16.69
N SER A 26 -6.98 -2.09 -16.72
CA SER A 26 -7.33 -0.70 -16.95
C SER A 26 -6.31 -0.06 -17.88
N LEU A 27 -6.80 0.71 -18.85
CA LEU A 27 -5.95 1.34 -19.87
C LEU A 27 -5.03 2.41 -19.27
N LEU A 28 -5.55 3.23 -18.36
CA LEU A 28 -4.86 4.42 -17.84
C LEU A 28 -4.44 4.32 -16.36
N TYR A 29 -4.95 3.35 -15.62
CA TYR A 29 -4.77 3.27 -14.18
C TYR A 29 -4.20 1.91 -13.73
N TYR A 30 -3.46 1.92 -12.63
CA TYR A 30 -3.26 0.74 -11.79
C TYR A 30 -4.18 0.83 -10.58
N GLN A 31 -4.58 -0.32 -10.06
CA GLN A 31 -5.38 -0.42 -8.85
C GLN A 31 -4.54 -1.05 -7.74
N TYR A 32 -4.53 -0.40 -6.58
CA TYR A 32 -3.81 -0.87 -5.41
C TYR A 32 -4.74 -0.86 -4.21
N CYS A 33 -4.42 -1.68 -3.22
CA CYS A 33 -4.92 -1.56 -1.86
C CYS A 33 -3.72 -1.40 -0.94
N PHE A 34 -3.71 -0.38 -0.09
CA PHE A 34 -2.64 -0.15 0.86
C PHE A 34 -3.18 -0.05 2.28
N VAL A 35 -2.30 -0.32 3.24
CA VAL A 35 -2.62 -0.17 4.66
C VAL A 35 -2.16 1.20 5.13
N ASP A 36 -3.06 1.92 5.78
CA ASP A 36 -2.77 3.15 6.49
C ASP A 36 -3.22 3.06 7.95
N THR A 37 -2.90 4.07 8.72
CA THR A 37 -3.34 4.29 10.10
C THR A 37 -4.49 5.31 10.13
N GLY A 38 -5.18 5.41 11.27
CA GLY A 38 -6.34 6.30 11.41
C GLY A 38 -6.07 7.80 11.21
N GLU A 39 -4.79 8.21 11.18
CA GLU A 39 -4.35 9.59 10.96
C GLU A 39 -4.21 9.97 9.48
N TYR A 40 -4.49 9.04 8.54
CA TYR A 40 -4.37 9.26 7.09
C TYR A 40 -2.97 9.78 6.68
N LEU A 41 -1.91 9.11 7.17
CA LEU A 41 -0.52 9.50 6.91
C LEU A 41 -0.19 9.49 5.41
N ALA A 42 -0.84 8.61 4.64
CA ALA A 42 -0.62 8.49 3.21
C ALA A 42 -1.02 9.77 2.45
N ASP A 43 -2.10 10.46 2.87
CA ASP A 43 -2.61 11.64 2.18
C ASP A 43 -1.61 12.79 2.20
N GLY A 44 -0.97 13.00 3.35
CA GLY A 44 0.10 14.00 3.49
C GLY A 44 1.31 13.69 2.61
N ILE A 45 1.71 12.42 2.54
CA ILE A 45 2.82 11.97 1.68
C ILE A 45 2.46 12.15 0.20
N PHE A 46 1.25 11.77 -0.19
CA PHE A 46 0.80 11.89 -1.57
C PHE A 46 0.67 13.34 -2.02
N TYR A 47 0.20 14.21 -1.13
CA TYR A 47 0.18 15.65 -1.36
C TYR A 47 1.60 16.21 -1.56
N GLN A 48 2.55 15.85 -0.69
CA GLN A 48 3.96 16.28 -0.79
C GLN A 48 4.62 15.78 -2.08
N ASN A 49 4.39 14.52 -2.44
CA ASN A 49 4.96 13.89 -3.63
C ASN A 49 4.19 14.22 -4.93
N ARG A 50 3.17 15.08 -4.86
CA ARG A 50 2.33 15.55 -5.99
C ARG A 50 1.73 14.40 -6.82
N ILE A 51 1.40 13.29 -6.16
CA ILE A 51 0.74 12.16 -6.82
C ILE A 51 -0.78 12.31 -6.73
N THR A 52 -1.45 12.15 -7.86
CA THR A 52 -2.92 12.13 -7.88
C THR A 52 -3.41 10.71 -7.64
N VAL A 53 -3.97 10.48 -6.46
CA VAL A 53 -4.57 9.20 -6.06
C VAL A 53 -6.09 9.32 -6.11
N ARG A 54 -6.76 8.37 -6.77
CA ARG A 54 -8.22 8.24 -6.72
C ARG A 54 -8.59 7.20 -5.68
N TYR A 55 -9.10 7.64 -4.54
CA TYR A 55 -9.56 6.75 -3.48
C TYR A 55 -10.84 6.00 -3.89
N GLY A 56 -10.95 4.77 -3.41
CA GLY A 56 -12.10 3.88 -3.61
C GLY A 56 -12.71 3.51 -2.27
N ALA A 57 -13.07 2.24 -2.11
CA ALA A 57 -13.58 1.71 -0.85
C ALA A 57 -12.49 1.74 0.24
N GLU A 58 -12.91 1.97 1.48
CA GLU A 58 -12.08 1.81 2.67
C GLU A 58 -12.66 0.71 3.55
N PHE A 59 -11.78 -0.08 4.16
CA PHE A 59 -12.16 -1.12 5.11
C PHE A 59 -11.40 -0.91 6.41
N VAL A 60 -12.15 -0.76 7.49
CA VAL A 60 -11.60 -0.68 8.84
C VAL A 60 -11.79 -2.03 9.49
N ARG A 61 -10.71 -2.60 10.04
CA ARG A 61 -10.83 -3.80 10.86
C ARG A 61 -11.10 -3.36 12.29
N GLU A 62 -12.30 -3.68 12.78
CA GLU A 62 -12.71 -3.43 14.18
C GLU A 62 -11.67 -3.97 15.16
N GLY A 63 -11.31 -3.13 16.15
CA GLY A 63 -10.27 -3.44 17.14
C GLY A 63 -8.83 -3.16 16.70
N THR A 64 -8.60 -2.67 15.47
CA THR A 64 -7.25 -2.27 15.02
C THR A 64 -7.21 -0.83 14.52
N ARG A 65 -6.05 -0.16 14.67
CA ARG A 65 -5.82 1.19 14.13
C ARG A 65 -5.52 1.21 12.63
N TYR A 66 -5.53 0.05 11.97
CA TYR A 66 -5.18 -0.10 10.57
C TYR A 66 -6.43 -0.03 9.69
N ARG A 67 -6.28 0.66 8.56
CA ARG A 67 -7.32 0.81 7.54
C ARG A 67 -6.75 0.33 6.20
N PHE A 68 -7.53 -0.46 5.48
CA PHE A 68 -7.22 -0.86 4.11
C PHE A 68 -7.90 0.11 3.16
N ILE A 69 -7.10 0.83 2.38
CA ILE A 69 -7.57 1.87 1.48
C ILE A 69 -7.34 1.40 0.05
N PHE A 70 -8.44 1.26 -0.70
CA PHE A 70 -8.37 0.98 -2.12
C PHE A 70 -8.11 2.27 -2.88
N CYS A 71 -7.21 2.22 -3.86
CA CYS A 71 -6.88 3.38 -4.66
C CYS A 71 -6.58 3.03 -6.12
N LYS A 72 -6.68 4.06 -6.96
CA LYS A 72 -6.26 4.01 -8.36
C LYS A 72 -5.26 5.11 -8.62
N ILE A 73 -4.15 4.76 -9.26
CA ILE A 73 -3.11 5.70 -9.68
C ILE A 73 -2.97 5.68 -11.19
N ARG A 74 -2.56 6.79 -11.79
CA ARG A 74 -2.22 6.80 -13.22
C ARG A 74 -0.95 5.98 -13.45
N LYS A 75 -0.85 5.29 -14.59
CA LYS A 75 0.34 4.47 -14.90
C LYS A 75 1.65 5.26 -14.88
N LYS A 76 1.62 6.55 -15.27
CA LYS A 76 2.78 7.45 -15.24
C LYS A 76 3.29 7.76 -13.82
N ASP A 77 2.43 7.68 -12.81
CA ASP A 77 2.75 8.05 -11.43
C ASP A 77 3.19 6.84 -10.59
N ARG A 78 3.38 5.66 -11.22
CA ARG A 78 3.68 4.39 -10.54
C ARG A 78 4.98 4.43 -9.75
N SER A 79 6.04 5.03 -10.30
CA SER A 79 7.33 5.15 -9.61
C SER A 79 7.23 6.04 -8.36
N ILE A 80 6.53 7.16 -8.47
CA ILE A 80 6.28 8.10 -7.38
C ILE A 80 5.42 7.45 -6.30
N PHE A 81 4.43 6.65 -6.70
CA PHE A 81 3.61 5.87 -5.77
C PHE A 81 4.47 4.91 -4.95
N PHE A 82 5.36 4.13 -5.58
CA PHE A 82 6.23 3.20 -4.85
C PHE A 82 7.17 3.92 -3.89
N LYS A 83 7.72 5.08 -4.28
CA LYS A 83 8.51 5.92 -3.37
C LYS A 83 7.68 6.40 -2.17
N SER A 84 6.45 6.83 -2.42
CA SER A 84 5.51 7.28 -1.37
C SER A 84 5.15 6.14 -0.41
N MET A 85 4.99 4.91 -0.93
CA MET A 85 4.71 3.73 -0.10
C MET A 85 5.89 3.36 0.80
N GLU A 86 7.13 3.55 0.35
CA GLU A 86 8.32 3.35 1.16
C GLU A 86 8.44 4.42 2.27
N GLU A 87 8.11 5.67 1.96
CA GLU A 87 8.02 6.74 2.95
C GLU A 87 6.91 6.47 3.98
N LEU A 88 5.75 5.99 3.53
CA LEU A 88 4.65 5.61 4.42
C LEU A 88 5.06 4.48 5.37
N LYS A 89 5.72 3.44 4.84
CA LYS A 89 6.24 2.33 5.65
C LYS A 89 7.18 2.82 6.75
N LYS A 90 8.11 3.73 6.41
CA LYS A 90 9.03 4.33 7.39
C LYS A 90 8.29 5.13 8.46
N LYS A 91 7.33 5.98 8.07
CA LYS A 91 6.52 6.75 9.03
C LYS A 91 5.71 5.84 9.95
N MET A 92 5.05 4.82 9.40
CA MET A 92 4.26 3.87 10.19
C MET A 92 5.09 3.08 11.20
N LEU A 93 6.34 2.73 10.87
CA LEU A 93 7.26 2.07 11.81
C LEU A 93 7.66 3.00 12.96
N LEU A 94 7.94 4.27 12.66
CA LEU A 94 8.34 5.27 13.67
C LEU A 94 7.20 5.60 14.63
N THR A 95 5.96 5.72 14.14
CA THR A 95 4.77 6.02 14.97
C THR A 95 4.42 4.88 15.94
N ARG A 96 4.96 3.68 15.76
CA ARG A 96 4.70 2.50 16.60
C ARG A 96 5.54 2.46 17.89
N SER A 97 6.30 3.52 18.17
CA SER A 97 7.33 3.58 19.21
C SER A 97 6.90 4.36 20.46
N TRP A 98 5.65 4.29 20.90
CA TRP A 98 5.19 4.84 22.20
C TRP A 98 3.99 4.06 22.74
#